data_AF-A0A2S9YHP2-F1
#
_entry.id   AF-A0A2S9YHP2-F1
#
_cell.length_a   1.000
_cell.length_b   1.000
_cell.length_c   1.000
_cell.angle_alpha   90.00
_cell.angle_beta   90.00
_cell.angle_gamma   90.00
#
_symmetry.space_group_name_H-M   'P 1'
#
loop_
_entity.id
_entity.type
_entity.pdbx_description
1 polymer ?
#
loop_
_entity_poly.entity_id
_entity_poly.type
_entity_poly.pdbx_seq_one_letter_code
_entity_poly.pdbx_strand_id
1 'polypeptide(L)'
;MLGWALAPALASLAIVVQISLDVPRGEMLEREPKKTKTKRKSAATRSTPRPDAWKARGVEEVEQLRARWSERPFADEPTDPSFRRRHEALLRSVATRARAEVLRGERPTPMQIRPACHTIRCELELCGPKPMIDGIAALLPGVTVVDQPLWHELREIETVAKVSKRSGTAREDHVCRRWLVDFAIEGPAPKDLRMPDAEAAG
;
A
#
# COMPACT_ATOMS: atom_id res chain seq x y z
N MET A 1 -2.58 59.03 -9.29
CA MET A 1 -1.45 58.16 -8.87
C MET A 1 -1.66 57.45 -7.51
N LEU A 2 -2.87 57.38 -6.93
CA LEU A 2 -3.11 56.71 -5.63
C LEU A 2 -3.54 55.22 -5.72
N GLY A 3 -3.81 54.68 -6.91
CA GLY A 3 -4.39 53.33 -7.06
C GLY A 3 -3.46 52.17 -6.66
N TRP A 4 -2.14 52.37 -6.65
CA TRP A 4 -1.17 51.31 -6.39
C TRP A 4 -1.02 50.94 -4.90
N ALA A 5 -1.51 51.78 -3.98
CA ALA A 5 -1.42 51.51 -2.54
C ALA A 5 -2.61 50.71 -1.97
N LEU A 6 -3.71 50.57 -2.73
CA LEU A 6 -4.95 49.96 -2.23
C LEU A 6 -4.82 48.44 -2.03
N ALA A 7 -4.19 47.75 -2.99
CA ALA A 7 -4.01 46.30 -2.94
C ALA A 7 -3.17 45.82 -1.74
N PRO A 8 -1.98 46.39 -1.44
CA PRO A 8 -1.22 45.98 -0.26
C PRO A 8 -1.91 46.33 1.07
N ALA A 9 -2.68 47.42 1.11
CA ALA A 9 -3.47 47.78 2.29
C ALA A 9 -4.57 46.74 2.58
N LEU A 10 -5.31 46.29 1.55
CA LEU A 10 -6.33 45.27 1.69
C LEU A 10 -5.75 43.89 2.08
N ALA A 11 -4.59 43.52 1.53
CA ALA A 11 -3.91 42.28 1.90
C ALA A 11 -3.47 42.28 3.38
N SER A 12 -2.95 43.41 3.85
CA SER A 12 -2.54 43.58 5.25
C SER A 12 -3.75 43.47 6.20
N LEU A 13 -4.88 44.07 5.81
CA LEU A 13 -6.11 44.04 6.60
C LEU A 13 -6.71 42.62 6.68
N ALA A 14 -6.65 41.84 5.60
CA ALA A 14 -7.08 40.45 5.59
C ALA A 14 -6.27 39.56 6.55
N ILE A 15 -4.94 39.76 6.62
CA ILE A 15 -4.08 39.01 7.55
C ILE A 15 -4.44 39.34 9.01
N VAL A 16 -4.66 40.61 9.34
CA VAL A 16 -5.03 41.02 10.71
C VAL A 16 -6.39 40.43 11.11
N VAL A 17 -7.38 40.44 10.20
CA VAL A 17 -8.68 39.82 10.43
C VAL A 17 -8.56 38.31 10.64
N GLN A 18 -7.76 37.62 9.80
CA GLN A 18 -7.53 36.18 9.94
C GLN A 18 -6.94 35.85 11.32
N ILE A 19 -5.90 36.57 11.76
CA ILE A 19 -5.28 36.38 13.08
C ILE A 19 -6.29 36.63 14.21
N SER A 20 -7.17 37.64 14.06
CA SER A 20 -8.18 37.93 15.08
C SER A 20 -9.26 36.85 15.23
N LEU A 21 -9.54 36.10 14.15
CA LEU A 21 -10.56 35.06 14.12
C LEU A 21 -10.00 33.69 14.53
N ASP A 22 -8.74 33.41 14.20
CA ASP A 22 -8.09 32.11 14.47
C ASP A 22 -7.51 31.97 15.89
N VAL A 23 -7.46 33.06 16.68
CA VAL A 23 -7.05 32.99 18.08
C VAL A 23 -8.31 32.85 18.97
N PRO A 24 -8.65 31.64 19.43
CA PRO A 24 -9.75 31.46 20.37
C PRO A 24 -9.45 32.25 21.65
N ARG A 25 -10.23 33.31 21.90
CA ARG A 25 -10.14 34.12 23.13
C ARG A 25 -10.68 33.39 24.38
N GLY A 26 -10.67 32.06 24.36
CA GLY A 26 -10.98 31.28 25.55
C GLY A 26 -9.89 31.47 26.59
N GLU A 27 -10.29 31.56 27.86
CA GLU A 27 -9.38 31.44 28.98
C GLU A 27 -8.53 30.17 28.77
N MET A 28 -7.22 30.34 28.61
CA MET A 28 -6.33 29.19 28.51
C MET A 28 -6.41 28.46 29.84
N LEU A 29 -7.24 27.41 29.90
CA LEU A 29 -7.25 26.50 31.01
C LEU A 29 -5.82 26.00 31.18
N GLU A 30 -5.20 26.40 32.29
CA GLU A 30 -3.84 26.05 32.62
C GLU A 30 -3.77 24.54 32.62
N ARG A 31 -3.15 23.99 31.57
CA ARG A 31 -3.02 22.55 31.40
C ARG A 31 -2.19 22.11 32.58
N GLU A 32 -2.82 21.46 33.57
CA GLU A 32 -2.10 20.93 34.73
C GLU A 32 -0.79 20.32 34.24
N PRO A 33 0.37 20.72 34.79
CA PRO A 33 1.66 20.28 34.30
C PRO A 33 1.62 18.78 34.25
N LYS A 34 1.59 18.25 33.03
CA LYS A 34 1.35 16.84 32.74
C LYS A 34 2.44 16.10 33.48
N LYS A 35 2.11 15.54 34.66
CA LYS A 35 3.05 14.89 35.57
C LYS A 35 4.06 14.16 34.71
N THR A 36 5.30 14.63 34.74
CA THR A 36 6.42 14.05 34.02
C THR A 36 6.40 12.59 34.40
N LYS A 37 5.80 11.76 33.53
CA LYS A 37 5.74 10.32 33.72
C LYS A 37 7.20 9.93 33.69
N THR A 38 7.78 9.75 34.87
CA THR A 38 9.09 9.15 35.08
C THR A 38 9.14 8.00 34.10
N LYS A 39 10.00 8.12 33.08
CA LYS A 39 10.24 7.05 32.12
C LYS A 39 10.65 5.86 32.95
N ARG A 40 9.67 5.04 33.32
CA ARG A 40 9.87 3.74 33.93
C ARG A 40 10.66 3.04 32.84
N LYS A 41 11.98 2.89 33.05
CA LYS A 41 12.84 2.04 32.24
C LYS A 41 12.10 0.71 32.24
N SER A 42 11.31 0.44 31.19
CA SER A 42 10.66 -0.84 31.06
C SER A 42 11.81 -1.78 30.88
N ALA A 43 12.11 -2.53 31.94
CA ALA A 43 13.03 -3.64 31.91
C ALA A 43 12.77 -4.38 30.62
N ALA A 44 13.83 -4.55 29.83
CA ALA A 44 13.82 -5.26 28.57
C ALA A 44 12.89 -6.46 28.70
N THR A 45 11.69 -6.34 28.13
CA THR A 45 10.79 -7.48 28.01
C THR A 45 11.58 -8.45 27.16
N ARG A 46 12.16 -9.46 27.84
CA ARG A 46 12.77 -10.64 27.22
C ARG A 46 11.94 -10.93 26.00
N SER A 47 12.53 -10.80 24.82
CA SER A 47 11.90 -11.16 23.57
C SER A 47 11.53 -12.63 23.72
N THR A 48 10.31 -12.90 24.16
CA THR A 48 9.73 -14.22 24.05
C THR A 48 9.87 -14.57 22.57
N PRO A 49 10.51 -15.71 22.23
CA PRO A 49 10.65 -16.13 20.85
C PRO A 49 9.26 -16.03 20.23
N ARG A 50 9.10 -15.23 19.16
CA ARG A 50 7.79 -15.08 18.51
C ARG A 50 7.36 -16.49 18.10
N PRO A 51 6.28 -17.04 18.67
CA PRO A 51 5.92 -18.45 18.44
C PRO A 51 5.49 -18.75 17.00
N ASP A 52 5.35 -17.74 16.14
CA ASP A 52 5.07 -17.89 14.71
C ASP A 52 6.30 -17.57 13.86
N ALA A 53 7.29 -18.47 13.88
CA ALA A 53 8.20 -18.56 12.76
C ALA A 53 7.40 -19.13 11.58
N TRP A 54 6.92 -18.25 10.70
CA TRP A 54 6.25 -18.63 9.46
C TRP A 54 7.02 -19.76 8.78
N LYS A 55 6.34 -20.88 8.52
CA LYS A 55 6.89 -22.02 7.80
C LYS A 55 6.11 -22.15 6.50
N ALA A 56 6.83 -22.18 5.37
CA ALA A 56 6.22 -22.50 4.09
C ALA A 56 5.62 -23.91 4.16
N ARG A 57 4.43 -24.09 3.58
CA ARG A 57 3.78 -25.40 3.50
C ARG A 57 4.50 -26.26 2.46
N GLY A 58 4.24 -27.56 2.53
CA GLY A 58 4.77 -28.50 1.53
C GLY A 58 4.11 -28.29 0.17
N VAL A 59 4.82 -28.61 -0.92
CA VAL A 59 4.30 -28.51 -2.28
C VAL A 59 2.99 -29.29 -2.43
N GLU A 60 2.92 -30.50 -1.88
CA GLU A 60 1.71 -31.34 -1.93
C GLU A 60 0.50 -30.70 -1.23
N GLU A 61 0.69 -30.09 -0.06
CA GLU A 61 -0.37 -29.39 0.67
C GLU A 61 -0.87 -28.18 -0.12
N VAL A 62 0.04 -27.43 -0.71
CA VAL A 62 -0.27 -26.28 -1.58
C VAL A 62 -1.08 -26.72 -2.80
N GLU A 63 -0.67 -27.80 -3.49
CA GLU A 63 -1.40 -28.34 -4.64
C GLU A 63 -2.81 -28.82 -4.26
N GLN A 64 -2.98 -29.47 -3.09
CA GLN A 64 -4.30 -29.85 -2.59
C GLN A 64 -5.19 -28.63 -2.32
N LEU A 65 -4.63 -27.55 -1.78
CA LEU A 65 -5.35 -26.30 -1.57
C LEU A 65 -5.74 -25.64 -2.90
N ARG A 66 -4.84 -25.63 -3.89
CA ARG A 66 -5.14 -25.14 -5.24
C ARG A 66 -6.28 -25.92 -5.87
N ALA A 67 -6.20 -27.25 -5.89
CA ALA A 67 -7.25 -28.11 -6.45
C ALA A 67 -8.61 -27.89 -5.76
N ARG A 68 -8.61 -27.57 -4.46
CA ARG A 68 -9.84 -27.31 -3.70
C ARG A 68 -10.47 -25.95 -3.99
N TRP A 69 -9.65 -24.92 -4.24
CA TRP A 69 -10.10 -23.52 -4.23
C TRP A 69 -10.00 -22.80 -5.58
N SER A 70 -9.25 -23.33 -6.57
CA SER A 70 -9.02 -22.69 -7.86
C SER A 70 -10.31 -22.34 -8.60
N GLU A 71 -11.29 -23.25 -8.61
CA GLU A 71 -12.58 -23.08 -9.28
C GLU A 71 -13.61 -22.31 -8.44
N ARG A 72 -13.35 -22.10 -7.14
CA ARG A 72 -14.28 -21.43 -6.23
C ARG A 72 -14.09 -19.91 -6.25
N PRO A 73 -15.16 -19.12 -6.06
CA PRO A 73 -15.05 -17.67 -5.89
C PRO A 73 -14.06 -17.31 -4.79
N PHE A 74 -13.28 -16.25 -5.00
CA PHE A 74 -12.28 -15.78 -4.04
C PHE A 74 -12.90 -15.45 -2.67
N ALA A 75 -14.09 -14.86 -2.64
CA ALA A 75 -14.78 -14.47 -1.42
C ALA A 75 -15.16 -15.64 -0.51
N ASP A 76 -15.27 -16.86 -1.05
CA ASP A 76 -15.66 -18.06 -0.30
C ASP A 76 -14.45 -18.78 0.32
N GLU A 77 -13.23 -18.38 -0.04
CA GLU A 77 -12.03 -18.97 0.51
C GLU A 77 -11.85 -18.57 1.99
N PRO A 78 -11.52 -19.49 2.90
CA PRO A 78 -11.24 -19.11 4.28
C PRO A 78 -9.96 -18.26 4.36
N THR A 79 -9.82 -17.47 5.42
CA THR A 79 -8.60 -16.70 5.66
C THR A 79 -7.66 -17.45 6.62
N ASP A 80 -6.45 -17.75 6.17
CA ASP A 80 -5.35 -18.14 7.05
C ASP A 80 -4.61 -16.86 7.52
N PRO A 81 -4.63 -16.51 8.82
CA PRO A 81 -4.02 -15.28 9.32
C PRO A 81 -2.50 -15.21 9.12
N SER A 82 -1.82 -16.34 9.15
CA SER A 82 -0.36 -16.44 9.01
C SER A 82 0.02 -16.26 7.55
N PHE A 83 -0.68 -16.95 6.64
CA PHE A 83 -0.51 -16.78 5.20
C PHE A 83 -0.77 -15.34 4.81
N ARG A 84 -1.92 -14.78 5.24
CA ARG A 84 -2.33 -13.42 4.94
C ARG A 84 -1.27 -12.41 5.34
N ARG A 85 -0.80 -12.47 6.59
CA ARG A 85 0.21 -11.52 7.10
C ARG A 85 1.49 -11.55 6.28
N ARG A 86 1.96 -12.75 5.91
CA ARG A 86 3.21 -12.92 5.15
C ARG A 86 3.07 -12.43 3.72
N HIS A 87 2.02 -12.87 3.03
CA HIS A 87 1.85 -12.60 1.60
C HIS A 87 1.35 -11.20 1.31
N GLU A 88 0.57 -10.58 2.19
CA GLU A 88 0.25 -9.15 2.03
C GLU A 88 1.51 -8.27 2.15
N ALA A 89 2.43 -8.60 3.08
CA ALA A 89 3.69 -7.88 3.21
C ALA A 89 4.58 -8.09 1.98
N LEU A 90 4.58 -9.31 1.42
CA LEU A 90 5.27 -9.64 0.18
C LEU A 90 4.72 -8.84 -1.00
N LEU A 91 3.40 -8.82 -1.22
CA LEU A 91 2.76 -8.07 -2.31
C LEU A 91 2.97 -6.57 -2.21
N ARG A 92 2.93 -5.99 -0.98
CA ARG A 92 3.31 -4.59 -0.78
C ARG A 92 4.76 -4.33 -1.20
N SER A 93 5.66 -5.27 -0.91
CA SER A 93 7.07 -5.17 -1.30
C SER A 93 7.24 -5.26 -2.81
N VAL A 94 6.57 -6.20 -3.48
CA VAL A 94 6.55 -6.33 -4.95
C VAL A 94 6.07 -5.04 -5.60
N ALA A 95 4.89 -4.54 -5.22
CA ALA A 95 4.32 -3.32 -5.79
C ALA A 95 5.20 -2.08 -5.53
N THR A 96 5.83 -2.00 -4.34
CA THR A 96 6.74 -0.89 -4.01
C THR A 96 8.01 -0.93 -4.86
N ARG A 97 8.58 -2.11 -5.09
CA ARG A 97 9.76 -2.29 -5.96
C ARG A 97 9.43 -2.02 -7.42
N ALA A 98 8.35 -2.59 -7.94
CA ALA A 98 7.86 -2.31 -9.29
C ALA A 98 7.67 -0.81 -9.52
N ARG A 99 7.08 -0.11 -8.54
CA ARG A 99 6.93 1.34 -8.62
C ARG A 99 8.27 2.08 -8.65
N ALA A 100 9.26 1.63 -7.88
CA ALA A 100 10.59 2.23 -7.90
C ALA A 100 11.27 2.07 -9.27
N GLU A 101 11.12 0.89 -9.90
CA GLU A 101 11.63 0.63 -11.25
C GLU A 101 10.95 1.53 -12.30
N VAL A 102 9.61 1.67 -12.23
CA VAL A 102 8.86 2.55 -13.13
C VAL A 102 9.27 4.01 -12.97
N LEU A 103 9.53 4.47 -11.73
CA LEU A 103 9.90 5.85 -11.44
C LEU A 103 11.37 6.17 -11.75
N ARG A 104 12.27 5.19 -11.84
CA ARG A 104 13.71 5.39 -12.10
C ARG A 104 14.36 6.48 -11.21
N GLY A 105 13.95 6.54 -9.94
CA GLY A 105 14.45 7.53 -8.96
C GLY A 105 13.67 8.86 -8.90
N GLU A 106 12.64 9.04 -9.75
CA GLU A 106 11.73 10.18 -9.65
C GLU A 106 10.92 10.19 -8.35
N ARG A 107 10.37 11.36 -8.00
CA ARG A 107 9.60 11.52 -6.78
C ARG A 107 8.32 10.66 -6.83
N PRO A 108 8.05 9.85 -5.79
CA PRO A 108 6.88 8.97 -5.77
C PRO A 108 5.55 9.75 -5.83
N THR A 109 4.74 9.54 -6.88
CA THR A 109 3.36 10.07 -6.97
C THR A 109 2.40 9.27 -6.10
N PRO A 110 1.42 9.87 -5.40
CA PRO A 110 0.51 9.13 -4.53
C PRO A 110 -0.13 7.91 -5.22
N MET A 111 -0.03 6.75 -4.57
CA MET A 111 -0.56 5.47 -5.05
C MET A 111 -1.04 4.66 -3.85
N GLN A 112 -2.13 3.92 -4.03
CA GLN A 112 -2.68 3.04 -3.02
C GLN A 112 -2.41 1.57 -3.39
N ILE A 113 -1.91 0.80 -2.45
CA ILE A 113 -1.63 -0.64 -2.58
C ILE A 113 -2.51 -1.37 -1.56
N ARG A 114 -3.47 -2.18 -2.02
CA ARG A 114 -4.37 -2.96 -1.17
C ARG A 114 -4.26 -4.45 -1.50
N PRO A 115 -3.37 -5.19 -0.83
CA PRO A 115 -3.42 -6.63 -0.89
C PRO A 115 -4.54 -7.15 0.05
N ALA A 116 -5.21 -8.22 -0.35
CA ALA A 116 -6.11 -8.99 0.50
C ALA A 116 -5.80 -10.48 0.26
N CYS A 117 -5.42 -11.21 1.30
CA CYS A 117 -4.98 -12.59 1.16
C CYS A 117 -5.86 -13.54 1.98
N HIS A 118 -6.14 -14.73 1.41
CA HIS A 118 -6.93 -15.78 2.02
C HIS A 118 -6.04 -16.95 2.46
N THR A 119 -6.32 -18.19 2.07
CA THR A 119 -5.54 -19.37 2.49
C THR A 119 -4.47 -19.75 1.46
N ILE A 120 -4.73 -19.52 0.18
CA ILE A 120 -3.83 -19.85 -0.93
C ILE A 120 -3.76 -18.74 -1.98
N ARG A 121 -4.84 -17.99 -2.21
CA ARG A 121 -4.86 -16.87 -3.16
C ARG A 121 -4.79 -15.52 -2.46
N CYS A 122 -4.33 -14.52 -3.19
CA CYS A 122 -4.52 -13.12 -2.81
C CYS A 122 -5.13 -12.32 -3.95
N GLU A 123 -5.75 -11.21 -3.62
CA GLU A 123 -6.02 -10.11 -4.52
C GLU A 123 -5.03 -8.98 -4.27
N LEU A 124 -4.54 -8.37 -5.35
CA LEU A 124 -3.74 -7.15 -5.32
C LEU A 124 -4.50 -6.05 -6.07
N GLU A 125 -4.92 -5.00 -5.37
CA GLU A 125 -5.48 -3.79 -5.99
C GLU A 125 -4.45 -2.66 -5.94
N LEU A 126 -4.17 -2.07 -7.10
CA LEU A 126 -3.31 -0.88 -7.24
C LEU A 126 -4.12 0.26 -7.82
N CYS A 127 -4.12 1.41 -7.13
CA CYS A 127 -4.79 2.62 -7.59
C CYS A 127 -3.82 3.80 -7.62
N GLY A 128 -3.76 4.52 -8.74
CA GLY A 128 -2.84 5.65 -8.92
C GLY A 128 -2.91 6.25 -10.31
N PRO A 129 -1.96 7.12 -10.69
CA PRO A 129 -1.88 7.66 -12.05
C PRO A 129 -1.75 6.53 -13.08
N LYS A 130 -2.57 6.60 -14.14
CA LYS A 130 -2.59 5.61 -15.23
C LYS A 130 -1.22 5.17 -15.74
N PRO A 131 -0.28 6.07 -16.14
CA PRO A 131 1.02 5.64 -16.66
C PRO A 131 1.84 4.85 -15.62
N MET A 132 1.71 5.17 -14.34
CA MET A 132 2.38 4.43 -13.27
C MET A 132 1.79 3.03 -13.09
N ILE A 133 0.45 2.94 -13.08
CA ILE A 133 -0.25 1.66 -12.91
C ILE A 133 0.01 0.74 -14.11
N ASP A 134 0.01 1.27 -15.33
CA ASP A 134 0.32 0.52 -16.54
C ASP A 134 1.78 0.04 -16.56
N GLY A 135 2.73 0.90 -16.16
CA GLY A 135 4.13 0.50 -16.02
C GLY A 135 4.33 -0.61 -14.98
N ILE A 136 3.67 -0.53 -13.81
CA ILE A 136 3.75 -1.59 -12.80
C ILE A 136 3.14 -2.88 -13.35
N ALA A 137 1.98 -2.80 -14.01
CA ALA A 137 1.31 -3.95 -14.58
C ALA A 137 2.18 -4.70 -15.61
N ALA A 138 2.97 -3.99 -16.41
CA ALA A 138 3.91 -4.59 -17.36
C ALA A 138 5.06 -5.35 -16.67
N LEU A 139 5.52 -4.87 -15.50
CA LEU A 139 6.60 -5.52 -14.74
C LEU A 139 6.13 -6.74 -13.93
N LEU A 140 4.87 -6.76 -13.50
CA LEU A 140 4.36 -7.80 -12.60
C LEU A 140 4.62 -9.23 -13.11
N PRO A 141 4.32 -9.60 -14.37
CA PRO A 141 4.53 -10.97 -14.85
C PRO A 141 5.98 -11.47 -14.76
N GLY A 142 6.97 -10.57 -14.87
CA GLY A 142 8.39 -10.93 -14.86
C GLY A 142 9.04 -10.99 -13.48
N VAL A 143 8.27 -10.84 -12.39
CA VAL A 143 8.82 -10.91 -11.04
C VAL A 143 9.28 -12.33 -10.71
N THR A 144 10.53 -12.45 -10.28
CA THR A 144 11.15 -13.73 -9.93
C THR A 144 11.64 -13.72 -8.48
N VAL A 145 11.85 -14.91 -7.93
CA VAL A 145 12.55 -15.13 -6.66
C VAL A 145 13.72 -16.04 -6.95
N VAL A 146 14.92 -15.51 -6.73
CA VAL A 146 16.17 -16.13 -7.22
C VAL A 146 16.09 -16.25 -8.75
N ASP A 147 15.76 -17.43 -9.29
CA ASP A 147 15.68 -17.70 -10.73
C ASP A 147 14.37 -18.43 -11.11
N GLN A 148 13.35 -18.37 -10.24
CA GLN A 148 12.03 -18.97 -10.47
C GLN A 148 10.94 -17.88 -10.53
N PRO A 149 9.89 -18.07 -11.35
CA PRO A 149 8.76 -17.14 -11.36
C PRO A 149 8.11 -17.07 -9.98
N LEU A 150 7.76 -15.87 -9.52
CA LEU A 150 7.05 -15.71 -8.26
C LEU A 150 5.62 -16.27 -8.34
N TRP A 151 5.01 -16.18 -9.51
CA TRP A 151 3.59 -16.47 -9.72
C TRP A 151 3.40 -17.90 -10.21
N HIS A 152 2.46 -18.59 -9.58
CA HIS A 152 1.82 -19.76 -10.17
C HIS A 152 0.73 -19.30 -11.15
N GLU A 153 -0.10 -18.36 -10.71
CA GLU A 153 -1.12 -17.69 -11.51
C GLU A 153 -1.08 -16.18 -11.21
N LEU A 154 -1.08 -15.37 -12.26
CA LEU A 154 -1.27 -13.92 -12.18
C LEU A 154 -2.33 -13.56 -13.21
N ARG A 155 -3.53 -13.25 -12.74
CA ARG A 155 -4.66 -12.94 -13.62
C ARG A 155 -5.25 -11.59 -13.25
N GLU A 156 -5.33 -10.69 -14.22
CA GLU A 156 -6.07 -9.46 -14.03
C GLU A 156 -7.57 -9.75 -13.94
N ILE A 157 -8.24 -9.14 -12.97
CA ILE A 157 -9.68 -9.27 -12.76
C ILE A 157 -10.33 -7.88 -12.89
N GLU A 158 -11.53 -7.84 -13.44
CA GLU A 158 -12.26 -6.59 -13.59
C GLU A 158 -12.51 -5.94 -12.22
N THR A 159 -12.12 -4.67 -12.09
CA THR A 159 -12.54 -3.86 -10.96
C THR A 159 -14.03 -3.60 -11.09
N VAL A 160 -14.83 -4.20 -10.20
CA VAL A 160 -16.21 -3.75 -9.97
C VAL A 160 -16.12 -2.30 -9.53
N ALA A 161 -16.39 -1.36 -10.45
CA ALA A 161 -16.24 0.06 -10.22
C ALA A 161 -17.12 0.49 -9.05
N LYS A 162 -16.57 0.54 -7.84
CA LYS A 162 -17.19 1.25 -6.73
C LYS A 162 -17.06 2.72 -7.06
N VAL A 163 -18.07 3.26 -7.74
CA VAL A 163 -18.19 4.69 -8.04
C VAL A 163 -18.12 5.45 -6.72
N SER A 164 -16.92 5.90 -6.33
CA SER A 164 -16.74 6.62 -5.09
C SER A 164 -17.29 8.02 -5.29
N LYS A 165 -18.55 8.23 -4.90
CA LYS A 165 -19.31 9.50 -5.00
C LYS A 165 -18.69 10.70 -4.24
N ARG A 166 -17.42 10.66 -3.81
CA ARG A 166 -16.86 11.57 -2.80
C ARG A 166 -15.63 12.40 -3.16
N SER A 167 -15.08 12.35 -4.37
CA SER A 167 -13.97 13.25 -4.73
C SER A 167 -14.43 14.34 -5.69
N GLY A 168 -14.80 15.51 -5.16
CA GLY A 168 -15.16 16.72 -5.92
C GLY A 168 -14.02 17.37 -6.72
N THR A 169 -12.93 16.63 -6.98
CA THR A 169 -11.88 16.97 -7.94
C THR A 169 -11.45 15.66 -8.58
N ALA A 170 -12.11 15.29 -9.67
CA ALA A 170 -11.69 14.14 -10.47
C ALA A 170 -10.27 14.44 -10.96
N ARG A 171 -9.26 13.78 -10.38
CA ARG A 171 -7.95 13.68 -11.05
C ARG A 171 -8.19 12.78 -12.25
N GLU A 172 -8.35 13.37 -13.42
CA GLU A 172 -8.82 12.72 -14.65
C GLU A 172 -8.00 11.48 -15.05
N ASP A 173 -6.81 11.27 -14.49
CA ASP A 173 -5.93 10.15 -14.83
C ASP A 173 -5.72 9.09 -13.72
N HIS A 174 -6.56 9.03 -12.67
CA HIS A 174 -6.44 7.95 -11.67
C HIS A 174 -7.22 6.69 -12.09
N VAL A 175 -6.52 5.55 -12.14
CA VAL A 175 -7.10 4.23 -12.42
C VAL A 175 -6.84 3.26 -11.28
N CYS A 176 -7.70 2.27 -11.14
CA CYS A 176 -7.48 1.12 -10.27
C CYS A 176 -7.44 -0.14 -11.15
N ARG A 177 -6.45 -1.01 -10.92
CA ARG A 177 -6.37 -2.34 -11.53
C ARG A 177 -6.26 -3.39 -10.42
N ARG A 178 -6.81 -4.57 -10.66
CA ARG A 178 -6.89 -5.66 -9.69
C ARG A 178 -6.37 -6.94 -10.30
N TRP A 179 -5.59 -7.68 -9.53
CA TRP A 179 -5.08 -8.99 -9.92
C TRP A 179 -5.45 -10.02 -8.87
N LEU A 180 -5.87 -11.19 -9.32
CA LEU A 180 -5.87 -12.41 -8.52
C LEU A 180 -4.50 -13.07 -8.68
N VAL A 181 -3.85 -13.40 -7.56
CA VAL A 181 -2.51 -13.99 -7.53
C VAL A 181 -2.49 -15.30 -6.75
N ASP A 182 -1.78 -16.27 -7.31
CA ASP A 182 -1.33 -17.49 -6.66
C ASP A 182 0.20 -17.55 -6.78
N PHE A 183 0.88 -17.96 -5.72
CA PHE A 183 2.33 -17.95 -5.62
C PHE A 183 2.91 -19.31 -5.98
N ALA A 184 3.90 -19.35 -6.88
CA ALA A 184 4.63 -20.58 -7.17
C ALA A 184 5.47 -21.03 -5.96
N ILE A 185 6.04 -20.05 -5.25
CA ILE A 185 6.84 -20.26 -4.03
C ILE A 185 6.15 -19.57 -2.87
N GLU A 186 5.93 -20.31 -1.79
CA GLU A 186 5.19 -19.79 -0.65
C GLU A 186 6.07 -18.97 0.31
N GLY A 187 5.64 -17.72 0.54
CA GLY A 187 6.22 -16.81 1.52
C GLY A 187 7.72 -16.48 1.37
N PRO A 188 8.27 -16.31 0.15
CA PRO A 188 9.68 -15.95 -0.05
C PRO A 188 10.04 -14.67 0.71
N ALA A 189 11.31 -14.50 1.07
CA ALA A 189 11.71 -13.27 1.75
C ALA A 189 11.72 -12.12 0.75
N PRO A 190 11.23 -10.91 1.11
CA PRO A 190 11.20 -9.78 0.17
C PRO A 190 12.56 -9.42 -0.42
N LYS A 191 13.65 -9.67 0.31
CA LYS A 191 15.01 -9.42 -0.17
C LYS A 191 15.41 -10.30 -1.37
N ASP A 192 14.78 -11.45 -1.54
CA ASP A 192 15.11 -12.42 -2.59
C ASP A 192 14.31 -12.16 -3.88
N LEU A 193 13.41 -11.17 -3.86
CA LEU A 193 12.66 -10.74 -5.05
C LEU A 193 13.58 -10.01 -6.04
N ARG A 194 13.45 -10.35 -7.31
CA ARG A 194 14.07 -9.65 -8.44
C ARG A 194 12.97 -9.12 -9.37
N MET A 195 13.10 -7.85 -9.75
CA MET A 195 12.23 -7.23 -10.74
C MET A 195 12.87 -7.38 -12.12
N PRO A 196 12.09 -7.54 -13.20
CA PRO A 196 12.63 -7.45 -14.55
C PRO A 196 13.07 -6.00 -14.82
N ASP A 197 14.12 -5.82 -15.63
CA ASP A 197 14.54 -4.50 -16.07
C ASP A 197 13.41 -3.85 -16.88
N ALA A 198 13.06 -2.60 -16.55
CA ALA A 198 11.95 -1.91 -17.19
C ALA A 198 12.13 -1.70 -18.70
N GLU A 199 13.36 -1.80 -19.21
CA GLU A 199 13.67 -1.71 -20.64
C GLU A 199 13.37 -2.99 -21.40
N ALA A 200 13.29 -4.14 -20.72
CA ALA A 200 12.98 -5.43 -21.34
C ALA A 200 11.47 -5.72 -21.43
N ALA A 201 10.63 -4.88 -20.82
CA ALA A 201 9.19 -5.13 -20.61
C ALA A 201 8.25 -4.30 -21.52
N GLY A 202 8.81 -3.45 -22.40
CA GLY A 202 8.05 -2.61 -23.35
C GLY A 202 8.37 -2.97 -24.79
#